data_AF-A0A936LPA3-F1
#
_entry.id   AF-A0A936LPA3-F1
#
_cell.length_a   1.000
_cell.length_b   1.000
_cell.length_c   1.000
_cell.angle_alpha   90.00
_cell.angle_beta   90.00
_cell.angle_gamma   90.00
#
_symmetry.space_group_name_H-M   'P 1'
#
loop_
_entity.id
_entity.type
_entity.pdbx_description
1 polymer ?
#
loop_
_entity_poly.entity_id
_entity_poly.type
_entity_poly.pdbx_seq_one_letter_code
_entity_poly.pdbx_strand_id
1 'polypeptide(L)'
;MSEKLKEELVALHAQGLTDLRLAAKWLELLTAHVAALEARVVAPTQDTADLVDLLREEVASLKAQKNGAYSERNKVVAAYARLCHAAGTRVTVAKHQPGPDSAEIWEPEWSTVVLIELPTGQVSWHFHDSELHLLDGLPRGANDWDGHSTAEKYTRLNNARPVASASVVQWPTPQPIETAPLSPLMAWDPSGDVSEGFGPAWVHELPNPGMTVEEWRALLKMWGRTKWLPMPPPGGGK
;
A
#
# COMPACT_ATOMS: atom_id res chain seq x y z
N MET A 1 8.86 -3.70 -42.17
CA MET A 1 8.82 -3.78 -43.65
C MET A 1 10.25 -3.60 -44.16
N SER A 2 10.82 -4.59 -44.86
CA SER A 2 12.24 -4.52 -45.28
C SER A 2 12.47 -3.42 -46.32
N GLU A 3 13.67 -2.87 -46.39
CA GLU A 3 14.04 -1.82 -47.36
C GLU A 3 13.80 -2.27 -48.81
N LYS A 4 14.05 -3.54 -49.11
CA LYS A 4 13.73 -4.15 -50.42
C LYS A 4 12.24 -4.03 -50.80
N LEU A 5 11.34 -4.17 -49.82
CA LEU A 5 9.89 -4.08 -50.05
C LEU A 5 9.45 -2.63 -50.31
N LYS A 6 10.14 -1.65 -49.69
CA LYS A 6 9.95 -0.22 -49.97
C LYS A 6 10.44 0.15 -51.37
N GLU A 7 11.58 -0.38 -51.80
CA GLU A 7 12.15 -0.13 -53.13
C GLU A 7 11.26 -0.70 -54.26
N GLU A 8 10.76 -1.93 -54.09
CA GLU A 8 9.81 -2.55 -55.04
C GLU A 8 8.49 -1.76 -55.12
N LEU A 9 8.05 -1.18 -54.00
CA LEU A 9 6.85 -0.33 -53.95
C LEU A 9 7.01 0.99 -54.72
N VAL A 10 8.15 1.65 -54.57
CA VAL A 10 8.47 2.87 -55.31
C VAL A 10 8.53 2.58 -56.81
N ALA A 11 9.09 1.43 -57.20
CA ALA A 11 9.15 1.01 -58.60
C ALA A 11 7.78 0.72 -59.22
N LEU A 12 6.85 0.12 -58.48
CA LEU A 12 5.49 -0.17 -58.95
C LEU A 12 4.62 1.08 -59.10
N HIS A 13 4.80 2.06 -58.20
CA HIS A 13 4.12 3.35 -58.31
C HIS A 13 4.60 4.14 -59.55
N ALA A 14 5.90 4.06 -59.87
CA ALA A 14 6.48 4.69 -61.05
C ALA A 14 5.99 4.08 -62.39
N GLN A 15 5.39 2.88 -62.37
CA GLN A 15 4.87 2.19 -63.56
C GLN A 15 3.39 2.50 -63.87
N GLY A 16 2.73 3.40 -63.12
CA GLY A 16 1.38 3.88 -63.42
C GLY A 16 0.26 2.84 -63.21
N LEU A 17 0.47 1.86 -62.33
CA LEU A 17 -0.54 0.86 -61.99
C LEU A 17 -1.71 1.51 -61.22
N THR A 18 -2.95 1.24 -61.67
CA THR A 18 -4.19 1.70 -61.01
C THR A 18 -4.43 1.03 -59.66
N ASP A 19 -5.16 1.70 -58.75
CA ASP A 19 -5.40 1.28 -57.35
C ASP A 19 -5.76 -0.19 -57.15
N LEU A 20 -6.62 -0.79 -57.98
CA LEU A 20 -7.02 -2.20 -57.83
C LEU A 20 -5.90 -3.21 -58.18
N ARG A 21 -5.06 -2.90 -59.18
CA ARG A 21 -3.92 -3.75 -59.54
C ARG A 21 -2.78 -3.59 -58.55
N LEU A 22 -2.60 -2.37 -58.04
CA LEU A 22 -1.67 -2.10 -56.96
C LEU A 22 -2.09 -2.86 -55.69
N ALA A 23 -3.37 -2.80 -55.30
CA ALA A 23 -3.91 -3.50 -54.13
C ALA A 23 -3.79 -5.04 -54.24
N ALA A 24 -4.00 -5.62 -55.43
CA ALA A 24 -3.79 -7.04 -55.65
C ALA A 24 -2.31 -7.44 -55.49
N LYS A 25 -1.39 -6.62 -56.02
CA LYS A 25 0.05 -6.85 -55.86
C LYS A 25 0.52 -6.64 -54.42
N TRP A 26 -0.08 -5.69 -53.71
CA TRP A 26 0.11 -5.48 -52.27
C TRP A 26 -0.25 -6.72 -51.46
N LEU A 27 -1.41 -7.31 -51.73
CA LEU A 27 -1.85 -8.52 -51.03
C LEU A 27 -0.89 -9.68 -51.29
N GLU A 28 -0.46 -9.89 -52.55
CA GLU A 28 0.50 -10.94 -52.91
C GLU A 28 1.85 -10.78 -52.19
N LEU A 29 2.40 -9.55 -52.17
CA LEU A 29 3.68 -9.25 -51.50
C LEU A 29 3.57 -9.40 -49.97
N LEU A 30 2.47 -8.96 -49.38
CA LEU A 30 2.22 -9.12 -47.95
C LEU A 30 2.06 -10.60 -47.58
N THR A 31 1.29 -11.36 -48.35
CA THR A 31 1.13 -12.81 -48.14
C THR A 31 2.47 -13.54 -48.27
N ALA A 32 3.28 -13.20 -49.27
CA ALA A 32 4.62 -13.78 -49.44
C ALA A 32 5.57 -13.39 -48.30
N HIS A 33 5.50 -12.15 -47.81
CA HIS A 33 6.31 -11.69 -46.68
C HIS A 33 5.90 -12.35 -45.36
N VAL A 34 4.60 -12.50 -45.12
CA VAL A 34 4.07 -13.23 -43.96
C VAL A 34 4.50 -14.70 -44.04
N ALA A 35 4.33 -15.37 -45.18
CA ALA A 35 4.80 -16.74 -45.36
C ALA A 35 6.32 -16.89 -45.17
N ALA A 36 7.11 -15.92 -45.63
CA ALA A 36 8.55 -15.89 -45.41
C ALA A 36 8.93 -15.59 -43.95
N LEU A 37 8.14 -14.80 -43.22
CA LEU A 37 8.32 -14.58 -41.79
C LEU A 37 7.95 -15.84 -41.01
N GLU A 38 6.82 -16.48 -41.32
CA GLU A 38 6.40 -17.76 -40.75
C GLU A 38 7.45 -18.86 -41.00
N ALA A 39 8.04 -18.91 -42.20
CA ALA A 39 9.13 -19.84 -42.51
C ALA A 39 10.47 -19.49 -41.83
N ARG A 40 10.66 -18.22 -41.41
CA ARG A 40 11.84 -17.76 -40.64
C ARG A 40 11.64 -17.83 -39.14
N VAL A 41 10.39 -17.96 -38.67
CA VAL A 41 10.09 -18.40 -37.31
C VAL A 41 10.48 -19.88 -37.26
N VAL A 42 11.76 -20.12 -36.99
CA VAL A 42 12.23 -21.45 -36.61
C VAL A 42 11.38 -21.88 -35.43
N ALA A 43 10.76 -23.06 -35.51
CA ALA A 43 10.08 -23.65 -34.36
C ALA A 43 11.02 -23.52 -33.16
N PRO A 44 10.57 -22.98 -32.02
CA PRO A 44 11.46 -22.75 -30.90
C PRO A 44 12.23 -24.04 -30.63
N THR A 45 13.57 -23.96 -30.66
CA THR A 45 14.39 -25.05 -30.17
C THR A 45 13.97 -25.34 -28.74
N GLN A 46 14.16 -26.57 -28.26
CA GLN A 46 13.87 -26.91 -26.86
C GLN A 46 14.46 -25.87 -25.90
N ASP A 47 15.69 -25.43 -26.18
CA ASP A 47 16.40 -24.37 -25.43
C ASP A 47 15.66 -23.02 -25.41
N THR A 48 15.08 -22.59 -26.53
CA THR A 48 14.25 -21.37 -26.56
C THR A 48 12.89 -21.53 -25.89
N ALA A 49 12.29 -22.72 -25.94
CA ALA A 49 11.05 -22.99 -25.23
C ALA A 49 11.27 -22.96 -23.71
N ASP A 50 12.34 -23.62 -23.25
CA ASP A 50 12.75 -23.65 -21.84
C ASP A 50 13.04 -22.23 -21.33
N LEU A 51 13.74 -21.40 -22.12
CA LEU A 51 14.01 -20.00 -21.76
C LEU A 51 12.73 -19.16 -21.66
N VAL A 52 11.77 -19.35 -22.57
CA VAL A 52 10.49 -18.64 -22.54
C VAL A 52 9.70 -19.02 -21.28
N ASP A 53 9.70 -20.30 -20.90
CA ASP A 53 9.01 -20.74 -19.70
C ASP A 53 9.67 -20.22 -18.42
N LEU A 54 11.01 -20.23 -18.34
CA LEU A 54 11.74 -19.58 -17.25
C LEU A 54 11.40 -18.09 -17.12
N LEU A 55 11.35 -17.36 -18.24
CA LEU A 55 10.97 -15.94 -18.23
C LEU A 55 9.52 -15.71 -17.82
N ARG A 56 8.60 -16.61 -18.21
CA ARG A 56 7.20 -16.53 -17.78
C ARG A 56 7.05 -16.75 -16.28
N GLU A 57 7.76 -17.72 -15.73
CA GLU A 57 7.82 -17.98 -14.29
C GLU A 57 8.38 -16.77 -13.54
N GLU A 58 9.49 -16.19 -14.03
CA GLU A 58 10.08 -15.00 -13.42
C GLU A 58 9.14 -13.79 -13.49
N VAL A 59 8.48 -13.56 -14.62
CA VAL A 59 7.48 -12.49 -14.74
C VAL A 59 6.30 -12.71 -13.79
N ALA A 60 5.85 -13.96 -13.62
CA ALA A 60 4.79 -14.29 -12.66
C ALA A 60 5.24 -14.02 -11.21
N SER A 61 6.47 -14.42 -10.86
CA SER A 61 7.08 -14.16 -9.55
C SER A 61 7.19 -12.65 -9.26
N LEU A 62 7.74 -11.87 -10.20
CA LEU A 62 7.88 -10.43 -10.05
C LEU A 62 6.53 -9.72 -9.95
N LYS A 63 5.51 -10.17 -10.70
CA LYS A 63 4.14 -9.65 -10.56
C LYS A 63 3.57 -9.95 -9.19
N ALA A 64 3.75 -11.17 -8.67
CA ALA A 64 3.29 -11.54 -7.34
C ALA A 64 3.96 -10.70 -6.25
N GLN A 65 5.28 -10.52 -6.32
CA GLN A 65 6.04 -9.67 -5.38
C GLN A 65 5.57 -8.22 -5.43
N LYS A 66 5.42 -7.66 -6.64
CA LYS A 66 4.88 -6.31 -6.84
C LYS A 66 3.49 -6.19 -6.20
N ASN A 67 2.57 -7.09 -6.52
CA ASN A 67 1.20 -7.04 -6.00
C ASN A 67 1.15 -7.17 -4.47
N GLY A 68 2.02 -8.02 -3.88
CA GLY A 68 2.18 -8.12 -2.43
C GLY A 68 2.57 -6.79 -1.80
N ALA A 69 3.60 -6.12 -2.35
CA ALA A 69 4.03 -4.81 -1.87
C ALA A 69 2.94 -3.73 -1.97
N TYR A 70 2.16 -3.71 -3.05
CA TYR A 70 1.02 -2.79 -3.19
C TYR A 70 -0.08 -3.07 -2.16
N SER A 71 -0.40 -4.34 -1.90
CA SER A 71 -1.43 -4.70 -0.91
C SER A 71 -1.00 -4.32 0.52
N GLU A 72 0.25 -4.58 0.89
CA GLU A 72 0.79 -4.16 2.18
C GLU A 72 0.79 -2.64 2.33
N ARG A 73 1.28 -1.91 1.33
CA ARG A 73 1.23 -0.44 1.27
C ARG A 73 -0.20 0.05 1.48
N ASN A 74 -1.18 -0.53 0.78
CA ASN A 74 -2.57 -0.08 0.82
C ASN A 74 -3.21 -0.30 2.19
N LYS A 75 -2.91 -1.41 2.87
CA LYS A 75 -3.35 -1.66 4.25
C LYS A 75 -2.79 -0.60 5.20
N VAL A 76 -1.50 -0.28 5.10
CA VAL A 76 -0.85 0.74 5.94
C VAL A 76 -1.42 2.13 5.66
N VAL A 77 -1.56 2.51 4.39
CA VAL A 77 -2.13 3.82 4.00
C VAL A 77 -3.58 3.94 4.47
N ALA A 78 -4.40 2.89 4.33
CA ALA A 78 -5.79 2.90 4.79
C ALA A 78 -5.88 3.04 6.33
N ALA A 79 -5.03 2.32 7.07
CA ALA A 79 -4.94 2.47 8.52
C ALA A 79 -4.49 3.88 8.92
N TYR A 80 -3.48 4.42 8.24
CA TYR A 80 -3.00 5.78 8.47
C TYR A 80 -4.09 6.83 8.19
N ALA A 81 -4.82 6.70 7.08
CA ALA A 81 -5.94 7.57 6.75
C ALA A 81 -7.03 7.54 7.83
N ARG A 82 -7.40 6.36 8.34
CA ARG A 82 -8.36 6.25 9.46
C ARG A 82 -7.85 6.92 10.73
N LEU A 83 -6.57 6.74 11.08
CA LEU A 83 -5.97 7.38 12.25
C LEU A 83 -5.95 8.90 12.12
N CYS A 84 -5.57 9.42 10.95
CA CYS A 84 -5.62 10.84 10.64
C CYS A 84 -7.05 11.38 10.75
N HIS A 85 -8.03 10.68 10.16
CA HIS A 85 -9.43 11.08 10.23
C HIS A 85 -9.94 11.12 11.68
N ALA A 86 -9.64 10.09 12.48
CA ALA A 86 -9.98 10.04 13.90
C ALA A 86 -9.30 11.14 14.73
N ALA A 87 -8.11 11.57 14.32
CA ALA A 87 -7.39 12.69 14.94
C ALA A 87 -7.89 14.07 14.47
N GLY A 88 -8.93 14.14 13.64
CA GLY A 88 -9.50 15.39 13.12
C GLY A 88 -8.77 15.96 11.90
N THR A 89 -7.78 15.25 11.35
CA THR A 89 -7.18 15.61 10.06
C THR A 89 -8.19 15.41 8.94
N ARG A 90 -8.28 16.37 8.01
CA ARG A 90 -9.12 16.22 6.83
C ARG A 90 -8.55 15.09 5.96
N VAL A 91 -9.40 14.10 5.70
CA VAL A 91 -9.15 12.99 4.78
C VAL A 91 -10.27 13.01 3.75
N THR A 92 -10.01 12.64 2.51
CA THR A 92 -11.03 12.55 1.47
C THR A 92 -10.70 11.42 0.50
N VAL A 93 -11.66 10.54 0.26
CA VAL A 93 -11.60 9.55 -0.82
C VAL A 93 -12.27 10.16 -2.05
N ALA A 94 -11.53 10.30 -3.14
CA ALA A 94 -12.00 10.92 -4.37
C ALA A 94 -11.73 10.04 -5.59
N LYS A 95 -12.32 10.40 -6.73
CA LYS A 95 -11.98 9.82 -8.03
C LYS A 95 -11.01 10.75 -8.76
N HIS A 96 -9.85 10.22 -9.12
CA HIS A 96 -8.96 10.83 -10.08
C HIS A 96 -9.63 10.83 -11.45
N GLN A 97 -9.66 11.99 -12.09
CA GLN A 97 -10.10 12.13 -13.47
C GLN A 97 -8.85 12.38 -14.31
N PRO A 98 -8.65 11.64 -15.42
CA PRO A 98 -7.59 11.95 -16.36
C PRO A 98 -7.72 13.41 -16.81
N GLY A 99 -6.64 14.17 -16.70
CA GLY A 99 -6.63 15.53 -17.22
C GLY A 99 -6.74 15.52 -18.75
N PRO A 100 -7.27 16.59 -19.36
CA PRO A 100 -7.34 16.70 -20.83
C PRO A 100 -5.95 16.59 -21.51
N ASP A 101 -4.88 16.87 -20.77
CA ASP A 101 -3.49 16.83 -21.22
C ASP A 101 -2.66 15.70 -20.58
N SER A 102 -3.26 14.79 -19.79
CA SER A 102 -2.51 13.69 -19.20
C SER A 102 -2.22 12.63 -20.28
N ALA A 103 -1.01 12.65 -20.83
CA ALA A 103 -0.50 11.58 -21.69
C ALA A 103 -0.38 10.22 -20.97
N GLU A 104 -0.62 10.19 -19.65
CA GLU A 104 -0.66 8.98 -18.84
C GLU A 104 -1.97 8.23 -19.02
N ILE A 105 -1.87 7.11 -19.75
CA ILE A 105 -2.94 6.11 -19.83
C ILE A 105 -2.91 5.33 -18.51
N TRP A 106 -3.72 5.77 -17.54
CA TRP A 106 -3.94 5.01 -16.30
C TRP A 106 -4.96 3.90 -16.53
N GLU A 107 -4.76 2.77 -15.87
CA GLU A 107 -5.77 1.72 -15.74
C GLU A 107 -6.99 2.29 -14.97
N PRO A 108 -8.22 2.24 -15.52
CA PRO A 108 -9.42 2.78 -14.88
C PRO A 108 -9.65 2.32 -13.44
N GLU A 109 -9.20 1.10 -13.13
CA GLU A 109 -9.30 0.45 -11.84
C GLU A 109 -8.43 1.12 -10.76
N TRP A 110 -7.49 2.00 -11.13
CA TRP A 110 -6.65 2.78 -10.21
C TRP A 110 -7.16 4.22 -10.02
N SER A 111 -8.38 4.52 -10.45
CA SER A 111 -8.96 5.86 -10.40
C SER A 111 -9.32 6.34 -8.98
N THR A 112 -9.32 5.48 -7.97
CA THR A 112 -9.66 5.92 -6.61
C THR A 112 -8.43 6.45 -5.88
N VAL A 113 -8.49 7.66 -5.35
CA VAL A 113 -7.40 8.30 -4.61
C VAL A 113 -7.82 8.64 -3.19
N VAL A 114 -6.93 8.41 -2.22
CA VAL A 114 -7.06 8.93 -0.85
C VAL A 114 -6.19 10.17 -0.74
N LEU A 115 -6.78 11.26 -0.26
CA LEU A 115 -6.14 12.54 0.03
C LEU A 115 -6.12 12.74 1.55
N ILE A 116 -4.97 13.13 2.12
CA ILE A 116 -4.81 13.43 3.55
C ILE A 116 -4.15 14.81 3.68
N GLU A 117 -4.79 15.73 4.40
CA GLU A 117 -4.31 17.09 4.63
C GLU A 117 -3.40 17.18 5.85
N LEU A 118 -2.11 16.84 5.69
CA LEU A 118 -1.15 16.96 6.80
C LEU A 118 -0.83 18.43 7.08
N PRO A 119 -0.33 18.77 8.30
CA PRO A 119 0.17 20.13 8.58
C PRO A 119 1.30 20.58 7.65
N THR A 120 2.01 19.62 7.05
CA THR A 120 3.08 19.85 6.08
C THR A 120 2.58 19.92 4.63
N GLY A 121 1.28 19.79 4.40
CA GLY A 121 0.62 19.79 3.09
C GLY A 121 -0.05 18.47 2.75
N GLN A 122 -0.77 18.44 1.62
CA GLN A 122 -1.53 17.28 1.19
C GLN A 122 -0.61 16.11 0.79
N VAL A 123 -1.04 14.88 1.06
CA VAL A 123 -0.43 13.65 0.54
C VAL A 123 -1.49 12.74 -0.07
N SER A 124 -1.11 11.97 -1.10
CA SER A 124 -2.06 11.15 -1.85
C SER A 124 -1.55 9.76 -2.26
N TRP A 125 -2.48 8.81 -2.36
CA TRP A 125 -2.23 7.47 -2.90
C TRP A 125 -3.45 6.92 -3.67
N HIS A 126 -3.18 6.31 -4.82
CA HIS A 126 -4.17 5.59 -5.61
C HIS A 126 -4.40 4.18 -5.07
N PHE A 127 -5.65 3.73 -5.10
CA PHE A 127 -6.10 2.39 -4.73
C PHE A 127 -6.73 1.70 -5.93
N HIS A 128 -6.43 0.41 -6.06
CA HIS A 128 -7.10 -0.45 -7.02
C HIS A 128 -8.53 -0.77 -6.54
N ASP A 129 -9.46 -0.92 -7.48
CA ASP A 129 -10.87 -1.16 -7.17
C ASP A 129 -11.12 -2.42 -6.32
N SER A 130 -10.27 -3.44 -6.42
CA SER A 130 -10.34 -4.66 -5.58
C SER A 130 -10.06 -4.40 -4.09
N GLU A 131 -9.41 -3.30 -3.74
CA GLU A 131 -8.99 -2.97 -2.37
C GLU A 131 -9.77 -1.79 -1.77
N LEU A 132 -10.86 -1.33 -2.41
CA LEU A 132 -11.66 -0.21 -1.90
C LEU A 132 -12.35 -0.50 -0.56
N HIS A 133 -12.59 -1.77 -0.24
CA HIS A 133 -13.10 -2.18 1.07
C HIS A 133 -12.18 -1.74 2.21
N LEU A 134 -10.88 -1.50 1.94
CA LEU A 134 -9.95 -0.95 2.93
C LEU A 134 -10.27 0.50 3.29
N LEU A 135 -11.01 1.23 2.45
CA LEU A 135 -11.33 2.65 2.62
C LEU A 135 -12.72 2.88 3.26
N ASP A 136 -13.40 1.81 3.65
CA ASP A 136 -14.72 1.90 4.26
C ASP A 136 -14.69 2.73 5.55
N GLY A 137 -15.70 3.59 5.71
CA GLY A 137 -15.80 4.54 6.81
C GLY A 137 -15.05 5.87 6.63
N LEU A 138 -14.27 6.03 5.55
CA LEU A 138 -13.64 7.32 5.23
C LEU A 138 -14.59 8.23 4.42
N PRO A 139 -14.56 9.55 4.64
CA PRO A 139 -15.39 10.50 3.90
C PRO A 139 -15.03 10.54 2.41
N ARG A 140 -16.05 10.55 1.55
CA ARG A 140 -15.93 10.66 0.08
C ARG A 140 -16.25 12.08 -0.38
N GLY A 141 -15.56 12.58 -1.40
CA GLY A 141 -15.74 13.96 -1.85
C GLY A 141 -15.07 14.29 -3.19
N ALA A 142 -14.98 15.59 -3.48
CA ALA A 142 -14.30 16.11 -4.66
C ALA A 142 -12.80 15.84 -4.60
N ASN A 143 -12.18 15.73 -5.78
CA ASN A 143 -10.74 15.58 -5.91
C ASN A 143 -10.05 16.94 -5.85
N ASP A 144 -9.82 17.44 -4.63
CA ASP A 144 -9.13 18.70 -4.36
C ASP A 144 -7.60 18.52 -4.37
N TRP A 145 -7.04 17.82 -5.36
CA TRP A 145 -5.60 17.56 -5.44
C TRP A 145 -4.81 18.86 -5.60
N ASP A 146 -3.81 19.10 -4.75
CA ASP A 146 -3.05 20.35 -4.70
C ASP A 146 -1.88 20.45 -5.71
N GLY A 147 -1.73 19.47 -6.60
CA GLY A 147 -0.71 19.45 -7.65
C GLY A 147 0.67 18.94 -7.22
N HIS A 148 0.81 18.35 -6.03
CA HIS A 148 2.10 17.85 -5.54
C HIS A 148 2.71 16.72 -6.38
N SER A 149 4.03 16.76 -6.56
CA SER A 149 4.80 15.64 -7.07
C SER A 149 4.95 14.51 -6.04
N THR A 150 5.36 13.34 -6.51
CA THR A 150 5.72 12.21 -5.63
C THR A 150 6.84 12.56 -4.65
N ALA A 151 7.84 13.32 -5.08
CA ALA A 151 8.95 13.73 -4.22
C ALA A 151 8.48 14.70 -3.12
N GLU A 152 7.65 15.69 -3.46
CA GLU A 152 7.06 16.61 -2.49
C GLU A 152 6.20 15.87 -1.47
N LYS A 153 5.33 14.95 -1.93
CA LYS A 153 4.52 14.10 -1.04
C LYS A 153 5.36 13.44 0.06
N TYR A 154 6.46 12.79 -0.32
CA TYR A 154 7.29 12.06 0.64
C TYR A 154 8.10 12.99 1.54
N THR A 155 8.53 14.15 1.04
CA THR A 155 9.12 15.21 1.87
C THR A 155 8.13 15.67 2.95
N ARG A 156 6.87 15.93 2.57
CA ARG A 156 5.80 16.33 3.51
C ARG A 156 5.53 15.25 4.55
N LEU A 157 5.44 13.99 4.13
CA LEU A 157 5.23 12.85 5.02
C LEU A 157 6.37 12.69 6.03
N ASN A 158 7.63 12.77 5.59
CA ASN A 158 8.80 12.67 6.47
C ASN A 158 8.89 13.82 7.49
N ASN A 159 8.42 15.00 7.10
CA ASN A 159 8.40 16.18 7.95
C ASN A 159 7.14 16.27 8.82
N ALA A 160 6.13 15.42 8.58
CA ALA A 160 4.91 15.42 9.35
C ALA A 160 5.24 15.12 10.81
N ARG A 161 4.78 16.00 11.70
CA ARG A 161 4.82 15.82 13.14
C ARG A 161 3.39 15.94 13.66
N PRO A 162 3.04 15.25 14.75
CA PRO A 162 1.82 15.59 15.46
C PRO A 162 1.84 17.10 15.72
N VAL A 163 0.77 17.81 15.33
CA VAL A 163 0.55 19.14 15.89
C VAL A 163 0.50 18.91 17.39
N ALA A 164 1.37 19.55 18.16
CA ALA A 164 1.46 19.32 19.59
C ALA A 164 0.07 19.55 20.21
N SER A 165 -0.67 18.46 20.46
CA SER A 165 -1.73 18.53 21.44
C SER A 165 -1.01 18.73 22.77
N ALA A 166 -1.51 19.66 23.58
CA ALA A 166 -0.88 20.07 24.85
C ALA A 166 -0.80 18.93 25.90
N SER A 167 -1.15 17.71 25.53
CA SER A 167 -1.04 16.50 26.32
C SER A 167 -0.30 15.42 25.51
N VAL A 168 1.02 15.56 25.42
CA VAL A 168 1.85 14.37 25.23
C VAL A 168 1.53 13.47 26.41
N VAL A 169 0.94 12.29 26.17
CA VAL A 169 0.89 11.24 27.19
C VAL A 169 2.35 10.94 27.52
N GLN A 170 2.83 11.53 28.60
CA GLN A 170 4.18 11.32 29.07
C GLN A 170 4.18 9.92 29.68
N TRP A 171 4.56 8.93 28.87
CA TRP A 171 4.75 7.59 29.36
C TRP A 171 5.81 7.65 30.48
N PRO A 172 5.48 7.20 31.68
CA PRO A 172 6.44 7.21 32.77
C PRO A 172 7.62 6.30 32.41
N THR A 173 8.83 6.73 32.74
CA THR A 173 10.05 5.95 32.52
C THR A 173 9.90 4.58 33.17
N PRO A 174 10.19 3.47 32.46
CA PRO A 174 10.14 2.13 33.06
C PRO A 174 11.01 2.08 34.31
N GLN A 175 10.41 1.71 35.45
CA GLN A 175 11.10 1.63 36.73
C GLN A 175 11.60 0.21 36.98
N PRO A 176 12.76 0.02 37.65
CA PRO A 176 13.15 -1.29 38.18
C PRO A 176 12.01 -1.88 39.02
N ILE A 177 11.77 -3.18 38.88
CA ILE A 177 10.64 -3.83 39.55
C ILE A 177 10.77 -3.81 41.08
N GLU A 178 12.02 -3.73 41.55
CA GLU A 178 12.41 -3.59 42.94
C GLU A 178 11.92 -2.29 43.56
N THR A 179 11.90 -1.21 42.78
CA THR A 179 11.58 0.14 43.25
C THR A 179 10.26 0.68 42.70
N ALA A 180 9.61 -0.08 41.81
CA ALA A 180 8.34 0.30 41.26
C ALA A 180 7.26 0.42 42.36
N PRO A 181 6.45 1.49 42.35
CA PRO A 181 5.31 1.63 43.24
C PRO A 181 4.15 0.78 42.71
N LEU A 182 4.08 -0.47 43.13
CA LEU A 182 3.12 -1.46 42.61
C LEU A 182 1.78 -1.44 43.34
N SER A 183 1.67 -0.67 44.43
CA SER A 183 0.45 -0.48 45.20
C SER A 183 -0.76 -0.03 44.37
N PRO A 184 -0.64 0.87 43.37
CA PRO A 184 -1.76 1.22 42.49
C PRO A 184 -2.28 0.06 41.64
N LEU A 185 -1.43 -0.91 41.28
CA LEU A 185 -1.84 -2.10 40.54
C LEU A 185 -2.60 -3.09 41.44
N MET A 186 -2.22 -3.16 42.72
CA MET A 186 -2.92 -3.99 43.71
C MET A 186 -4.26 -3.38 44.16
N ALA A 187 -4.41 -2.07 44.00
CA ALA A 187 -5.67 -1.35 44.20
C ALA A 187 -6.57 -1.40 42.95
N TRP A 188 -6.09 -1.97 41.84
CA TRP A 188 -6.91 -2.17 40.66
C TRP A 188 -7.88 -3.30 40.93
N ASP A 189 -9.18 -3.01 40.84
CA ASP A 189 -10.25 -3.99 41.00
C ASP A 189 -10.50 -4.70 39.67
N PRO A 190 -10.10 -5.98 39.52
CA PRO A 190 -10.35 -6.74 38.29
C PRO A 190 -11.83 -7.12 38.12
N SER A 191 -12.68 -6.87 39.13
CA SER A 191 -14.13 -7.10 39.05
C SER A 191 -14.91 -5.95 38.41
N GLY A 192 -14.25 -4.82 38.12
CA GLY A 192 -14.79 -3.80 37.23
C GLY A 192 -15.10 -4.40 35.86
N ASP A 193 -16.28 -4.11 35.33
CA ASP A 193 -16.94 -4.75 34.20
C ASP A 193 -16.02 -5.17 33.03
N VAL A 194 -15.43 -6.36 33.13
CA VAL A 194 -14.67 -7.06 32.08
C VAL A 194 -15.60 -7.90 31.19
N SER A 195 -16.92 -7.70 31.26
CA SER A 195 -17.90 -8.51 30.53
C SER A 195 -17.81 -8.38 29.00
N GLU A 196 -17.05 -7.42 28.47
CA GLU A 196 -16.90 -7.20 27.03
C GLU A 196 -15.53 -7.59 26.43
N GLY A 197 -14.73 -8.45 27.07
CA GLY A 197 -13.59 -9.09 26.40
C GLY A 197 -12.44 -8.15 25.96
N PHE A 198 -12.47 -6.89 26.39
CA PHE A 198 -11.41 -5.90 26.18
C PHE A 198 -10.44 -5.89 27.37
N GLY A 199 -9.76 -7.02 27.58
CA GLY A 199 -8.61 -7.12 28.48
C GLY A 199 -7.46 -7.80 27.75
N PRO A 200 -6.22 -7.28 27.79
CA PRO A 200 -5.10 -7.97 27.19
C PRO A 200 -4.89 -9.35 27.86
N ALA A 201 -4.43 -10.35 27.11
CA ALA A 201 -4.35 -11.75 27.56
C ALA A 201 -3.59 -12.00 28.89
N TRP A 202 -2.77 -11.03 29.32
CA TRP A 202 -2.06 -11.06 30.59
C TRP A 202 -2.93 -10.69 31.81
N VAL A 203 -4.21 -10.33 31.65
CA VAL A 203 -5.11 -10.04 32.78
C VAL A 203 -5.27 -11.26 33.72
N HIS A 204 -5.09 -12.48 33.21
CA HIS A 204 -5.04 -13.69 34.04
C HIS A 204 -3.72 -13.85 34.83
N GLU A 205 -2.72 -13.00 34.56
CA GLU A 205 -1.42 -12.95 35.25
C GLU A 205 -1.39 -11.89 36.36
N LEU A 206 -2.52 -11.23 36.62
CA LEU A 206 -2.67 -10.25 37.69
C LEU A 206 -2.57 -10.90 39.07
N PRO A 207 -2.13 -10.13 40.09
CA PRO A 207 -2.02 -10.66 41.44
C PRO A 207 -3.38 -11.19 41.91
N ASN A 208 -3.39 -12.43 42.42
CA ASN A 208 -4.56 -12.95 43.13
C ASN A 208 -4.90 -12.02 44.31
N PRO A 209 -6.19 -11.79 44.59
CA PRO A 209 -6.60 -11.05 45.79
C PRO A 209 -6.02 -11.74 47.03
N GLY A 210 -5.05 -11.09 47.67
CA GLY A 210 -4.33 -11.61 48.83
C GLY A 210 -2.81 -11.75 48.68
N MET A 211 -2.25 -11.62 47.47
CA MET A 211 -0.80 -11.58 47.28
C MET A 211 -0.23 -10.24 47.79
N THR A 212 0.96 -10.25 48.37
CA THR A 212 1.70 -9.04 48.79
C THR A 212 2.49 -8.42 47.64
N VAL A 213 2.96 -7.16 47.80
CA VAL A 213 3.81 -6.48 46.81
C VAL A 213 5.09 -7.29 46.55
N GLU A 214 5.69 -7.83 47.60
CA GLU A 214 6.94 -8.59 47.56
C GLU A 214 6.79 -9.92 46.84
N GLU A 215 5.71 -10.66 47.10
CA GLU A 215 5.39 -11.91 46.40
C GLU A 215 5.16 -11.66 44.91
N TRP A 216 4.48 -10.56 44.58
CA TRP A 216 4.24 -10.19 43.19
C TRP A 216 5.53 -9.78 42.46
N ARG A 217 6.43 -9.05 43.13
CA ARG A 217 7.79 -8.78 42.60
C ARG A 217 8.57 -10.07 42.34
N ALA A 218 8.49 -11.04 43.25
CA ALA A 218 9.18 -12.32 43.10
C ALA A 218 8.65 -13.10 41.89
N LEU A 219 7.32 -13.12 41.70
CA LEU A 219 6.66 -13.74 40.55
C LEU A 219 7.13 -13.14 39.22
N LEU A 220 7.16 -11.82 39.13
CA LEU A 220 7.58 -11.13 37.91
C LEU A 220 9.06 -11.36 37.58
N LYS A 221 9.91 -11.43 38.61
CA LYS A 221 11.32 -11.80 38.45
C LYS A 221 11.46 -13.23 37.95
N MET A 222 10.65 -14.16 38.46
CA MET A 222 10.60 -15.55 37.97
C MET A 222 10.18 -15.60 36.50
N TRP A 223 9.33 -14.68 36.03
CA TRP A 223 8.96 -14.51 34.63
C TRP A 223 9.96 -13.67 33.79
N GLY A 224 11.12 -13.34 34.35
CA GLY A 224 12.17 -12.59 33.65
C GLY A 224 11.87 -11.10 33.46
N ARG A 225 10.88 -10.53 34.16
CA ARG A 225 10.58 -9.09 34.13
C ARG A 225 11.50 -8.34 35.09
N THR A 226 12.32 -7.46 34.52
CA THR A 226 13.26 -6.62 35.29
C THR A 226 12.81 -5.17 35.41
N LYS A 227 11.82 -4.76 34.61
CA LYS A 227 11.29 -3.38 34.58
C LYS A 227 9.77 -3.39 34.53
N TRP A 228 9.18 -2.43 35.22
CA TRP A 228 7.75 -2.14 35.24
C TRP A 228 7.46 -0.87 34.44
N LEU A 229 6.45 -0.94 33.56
CA LEU A 229 5.85 0.24 32.92
C LEU A 229 4.53 0.54 33.65
N PRO A 230 4.41 1.69 34.33
CA PRO A 230 3.12 2.09 34.87
C PRO A 230 2.12 2.26 33.73
N MET A 231 1.03 1.49 33.78
CA MET A 231 -0.15 1.79 32.96
C MET A 231 -0.74 3.10 33.46
N PRO A 232 -1.13 4.04 32.58
CA PRO A 232 -1.98 5.15 33.02
C PRO A 232 -3.26 4.54 33.62
N PRO A 233 -3.81 5.11 34.71
CA PRO A 233 -5.03 4.61 35.29
C PRO A 233 -6.14 4.60 34.22
N PRO A 234 -6.97 3.55 34.16
CA PRO A 234 -8.14 3.57 33.29
C PRO A 234 -9.07 4.70 33.78
N GLY A 235 -9.20 5.77 32.99
CA GLY A 235 -10.08 6.91 33.33
C GLY A 235 -9.44 8.30 33.45
N GLY A 236 -8.18 8.50 33.02
CA GLY A 236 -7.53 9.82 33.05
C GLY A 236 -7.86 10.79 31.89
N GLY A 237 -8.84 10.49 31.04
CA GLY A 237 -9.32 11.40 29.99
C GLY A 237 -10.63 12.04 30.43
N LYS A 238 -10.61 13.34 30.74
CA LYS A 238 -11.80 14.18 30.67
C LYS A 238 -12.09 14.54 29.21
#